data_AF-A0A967N4S2-F1
#
_entry.id   AF-A0A967N4S2-F1
#
_cell.length_a   1.000
_cell.length_b   1.000
_cell.length_c   1.000
_cell.angle_alpha   90.00
_cell.angle_beta   90.00
_cell.angle_gamma   90.00
#
_symmetry.space_group_name_H-M   'P 1'
#
loop_
_entity.id
_entity.type
_entity.pdbx_description
1 polymer ?
#
loop_
_entity_poly.entity_id
_entity_poly.type
_entity_poly.pdbx_seq_one_letter_code
_entity_poly.pdbx_strand_id
1 'polypeptide(L)' 'AIENGYDEAIVLGPGGLVSEGSGQNLFLVREGTVVTPILDGTSLRGITRESVLVLARDLGFETR' A
#
# COMPACT_ATOMS: atom_id res chain seq x y z
N ALA A 1 -8.78 -10.94 -11.19
CA ALA A 1 -8.42 -11.72 -9.98
C ALA A 1 -9.33 -12.92 -9.82
N ILE A 2 -10.65 -12.69 -9.64
CA ILE A 2 -11.66 -13.73 -9.39
C ILE A 2 -11.68 -14.82 -10.46
N GLU A 3 -11.72 -14.46 -11.75
CA GLU A 3 -11.71 -15.44 -12.86
C GLU A 3 -10.46 -16.33 -12.88
N ASN A 4 -9.35 -15.86 -12.29
CA ASN A 4 -8.10 -16.60 -12.16
C ASN A 4 -7.93 -17.25 -10.79
N GLY A 5 -8.97 -17.26 -9.93
CA GLY A 5 -8.95 -17.90 -8.61
C GLY A 5 -8.26 -17.11 -7.50
N TYR A 6 -8.06 -15.80 -7.66
CA TYR A 6 -7.48 -14.93 -6.62
C TYR A 6 -8.53 -14.00 -6.00
N ASP A 7 -8.36 -13.68 -4.72
CA ASP A 7 -9.26 -12.78 -3.98
C ASP A 7 -9.16 -11.32 -4.44
N GLU A 8 -7.97 -10.88 -4.84
CA GLU A 8 -7.71 -9.48 -5.19
C GLU A 8 -6.61 -9.36 -6.28
N ALA A 9 -6.63 -8.25 -7.03
CA ALA A 9 -5.54 -7.85 -7.90
C ALA A 9 -4.71 -6.71 -7.28
N ILE A 10 -3.39 -6.79 -7.44
CA ILE A 10 -2.50 -5.64 -7.26
C ILE A 10 -2.40 -4.92 -8.60
N VAL A 11 -2.80 -3.66 -8.63
CA VAL A 11 -2.76 -2.82 -9.82
C VAL A 11 -1.41 -2.14 -9.92
N LEU A 12 -0.91 -2.02 -11.16
CA LEU A 12 0.31 -1.30 -11.47
C LEU A 12 -0.04 0.09 -12.03
N GLY A 13 0.67 1.10 -11.56
CA GLY A 13 0.66 2.44 -12.13
C GLY A 13 1.53 2.54 -13.39
N PRO A 14 1.69 3.76 -13.94
CA PRO A 14 2.58 4.01 -15.07
C PRO A 14 4.01 3.53 -14.79
N GLY A 15 4.66 2.97 -15.83
CA GLY A 15 6.00 2.42 -15.69
C GLY A 15 6.08 1.07 -14.96
N GLY A 16 4.94 0.45 -14.62
CA GLY A 16 4.89 -0.86 -13.97
C GLY A 16 5.19 -0.83 -12.48
N LEU A 17 5.10 0.35 -11.84
CA LEU A 17 5.25 0.50 -10.40
C LEU A 17 4.00 -0.01 -9.67
N VAL A 18 4.19 -0.60 -8.50
CA VAL A 18 3.07 -1.04 -7.65
C VAL A 18 2.27 0.17 -7.17
N SER A 19 0.94 0.12 -7.33
CA SER A 19 0.01 1.18 -6.91
C SER A 19 -0.87 0.73 -5.75
N GLU A 20 -2.01 0.07 -6.00
CA GLU A 20 -2.96 -0.33 -4.96
C GLU A 20 -3.81 -1.55 -5.38
N GLY A 21 -4.62 -2.08 -4.46
CA GLY A 21 -5.67 -3.04 -4.78
C GLY A 21 -7.02 -2.33 -5.01
N SER A 22 -8.03 -3.07 -5.49
CA SER A 22 -9.31 -2.48 -5.91
C SER A 22 -10.04 -1.65 -4.85
N GLY A 23 -9.82 -1.96 -3.56
CA GLY A 23 -10.39 -1.23 -2.42
C GLY A 23 -9.43 -1.07 -1.25
N GLN A 24 -8.12 -1.14 -1.50
CA GLN A 24 -7.11 -1.21 -0.42
C GLN A 24 -5.77 -0.62 -0.85
N ASN A 25 -5.06 0.00 0.09
CA ASN A 25 -3.67 0.37 -0.11
C ASN A 25 -2.72 -0.78 0.27
N LEU A 26 -1.50 -0.76 -0.27
CA LEU A 26 -0.49 -1.80 -0.04
C LEU A 26 0.63 -1.32 0.89
N PHE A 27 1.12 -2.23 1.72
CA PHE A 27 2.24 -2.01 2.64
C PHE A 27 3.22 -3.18 2.55
N LEU A 28 4.51 -2.88 2.48
CA LEU A 28 5.61 -3.83 2.60
C LEU A 28 6.36 -3.51 3.89
N VAL A 29 6.53 -4.50 4.77
CA VAL A 29 7.38 -4.37 5.96
C VAL A 29 8.71 -5.05 5.69
N ARG A 30 9.80 -4.29 5.76
CA ARG A 30 11.14 -4.82 5.55
C ARG A 30 12.13 -4.08 6.45
N GLU A 31 12.95 -4.85 7.18
CA GLU A 31 14.06 -4.32 7.99
C GLU A 31 13.63 -3.23 8.99
N GLY A 32 12.42 -3.37 9.57
CA GLY A 32 11.87 -2.39 10.52
C GLY A 32 11.22 -1.15 9.89
N THR A 33 11.14 -1.10 8.56
CA THR A 33 10.50 -0.01 7.80
C THR A 33 9.21 -0.49 7.15
N VAL A 34 8.13 0.28 7.33
CA VAL A 34 6.85 0.14 6.62
C VAL A 34 6.91 1.01 5.37
N VAL A 35 6.87 0.37 4.20
CA VAL A 35 6.91 1.03 2.89
C VAL A 35 5.54 0.94 2.25
N THR A 36 5.02 2.04 1.72
CA THR A 36 3.77 2.07 0.95
C THR A 36 3.95 2.90 -0.33
N PRO A 37 3.29 2.57 -1.46
CA PRO A 37 3.43 3.32 -2.69
C PRO A 37 3.19 4.83 -2.50
N ILE A 38 4.02 5.64 -3.15
CA ILE A 38 3.92 7.10 -3.07
C ILE A 38 2.58 7.57 -3.62
N LEU A 39 2.06 8.68 -3.08
CA LEU A 39 0.86 9.32 -3.63
C LEU A 39 1.26 10.20 -4.81
N ASP A 40 1.34 9.60 -5.99
CA ASP A 40 1.67 10.24 -7.27
C ASP A 40 0.44 10.50 -8.16
N GLY A 41 -0.77 10.26 -7.62
CA GLY A 41 -2.03 10.40 -8.34
C GLY A 41 -2.54 9.11 -8.96
N THR A 42 -1.81 7.99 -8.84
CA THR A 42 -2.26 6.67 -9.33
C THR A 42 -3.05 5.88 -8.30
N SER A 43 -2.93 6.25 -7.03
CA SER A 43 -3.48 5.52 -5.88
C SER A 43 -4.28 6.48 -4.98
N LEU A 44 -5.32 5.98 -4.32
CA LEU A 44 -6.11 6.77 -3.39
C LEU A 44 -5.36 7.04 -2.08
N ARG A 45 -5.53 8.25 -1.55
CA ARG A 45 -5.12 8.60 -0.17
C ARG A 45 -6.12 7.98 0.81
N GLY A 46 -5.94 6.71 1.13
CA GLY A 46 -6.85 5.98 2.02
C GLY A 46 -6.73 6.41 3.49
N ILE A 47 -7.88 6.56 4.16
CA ILE A 47 -7.93 6.87 5.60
C ILE A 47 -7.33 5.76 6.47
N THR A 48 -7.49 4.50 6.06
CA THR A 48 -6.88 3.35 6.73
C THR A 48 -5.37 3.39 6.59
N ARG A 49 -4.85 3.81 5.42
CA ARG A 49 -3.42 4.00 5.23
C ARG A 49 -2.84 5.03 6.18
N GLU A 50 -3.49 6.18 6.32
CA GLU A 50 -3.03 7.21 7.25
C GLU A 50 -3.03 6.70 8.69
N SER A 51 -4.08 5.96 9.09
CA SER A 51 -4.15 5.33 10.41
C SER A 51 -3.02 4.33 10.64
N VAL A 52 -2.73 3.46 9.66
CA VAL A 52 -1.62 2.47 9.73
C VAL A 52 -0.27 3.16 9.87
N LEU A 53 -0.03 4.25 9.10
CA LEU A 53 1.24 4.98 9.17
C LEU A 53 1.43 5.69 10.52
N VAL A 54 0.36 6.16 11.16
CA VAL A 54 0.44 6.71 12.53
C VAL A 54 0.80 5.60 13.52
N LEU A 55 0.04 4.51 13.51
CA LEU A 55 0.26 3.39 14.44
C LEU A 55 1.65 2.76 14.28
N ALA A 56 2.14 2.63 13.05
CA ALA A 56 3.47 2.11 12.78
C ALA A 56 4.56 2.96 13.45
N ARG A 57 4.47 4.29 13.34
CA ARG A 57 5.41 5.22 13.98
C ARG A 57 5.34 5.14 15.50
N ASP A 58 4.13 5.05 16.06
CA ASP A 58 3.93 4.92 17.51
C ASP A 58 4.55 3.63 18.07
N LEU A 59 4.56 2.56 17.26
CA LEU A 59 5.20 1.28 17.58
C LEU A 59 6.70 1.25 17.30
N GLY A 60 7.29 2.36 16.86
CA GLY A 60 8.73 2.49 16.61
C GLY A 60 9.21 2.02 15.24
N PHE A 61 8.31 1.80 14.28
CA PHE A 61 8.69 1.53 12.88
C PHE A 61 9.03 2.83 12.15
N GLU A 62 10.01 2.75 11.25
CA GLU A 62 10.19 3.78 10.23
C GLU A 62 9.07 3.64 9.17
N THR A 63 8.63 4.75 8.58
CA THR A 63 7.63 4.73 7.50
C THR A 63 8.12 5.47 6.27
N ARG A 64 7.98 4.87 5.08
CA ARG A 64 8.41 5.42 3.79
C ARG A 64 7.32 5.37 2.72
#